data_AF-A0A8X6RRU3-F1
#
_entry.id   AF-A0A8X6RRU3-F1
#
_cell.length_a   1.000
_cell.length_b   1.000
_cell.length_c   1.000
_cell.angle_alpha   90.00
_cell.angle_beta   90.00
_cell.angle_gamma   90.00
#
_symmetry.space_group_name_H-M   'P 1'
#
loop_
_entity.id
_entity.type
_entity.pdbx_description
1 polymer ?
#
loop_
_entity_poly.entity_id
_entity_poly.type
_entity_poly.pdbx_seq_one_letter_code
_entity_poly.pdbx_strand_id
1 'polypeptide(L)' 'MDWPARSPDLNLIENVWKFLGRRLAARSLPPVTIPELRLALQDEWAALPQQLVDTIILSMGRRCETCLAVRGDHIPY' A
#
# COMPACT_ATOMS: atom_id res chain seq x y z
N MET A 1 -3.24 -20.62 -1.32
CA MET A 1 -3.03 -19.58 -2.36
C MET A 1 -1.54 -19.49 -2.55
N ASP A 2 -1.05 -19.77 -3.75
CA ASP A 2 0.37 -19.75 -4.06
C ASP A 2 0.78 -18.32 -4.40
N TRP A 3 1.78 -17.78 -3.68
CA TRP A 3 2.31 -16.45 -3.94
C TRP A 3 3.61 -16.56 -4.74
N PRO A 4 3.72 -15.92 -5.92
CA PRO A 4 4.94 -15.96 -6.70
C PRO A 4 6.09 -15.25 -5.96
N ALA A 5 7.28 -15.87 -6.00
CA ALA A 5 8.47 -15.27 -5.41
C ALA A 5 8.81 -13.94 -6.13
N ARG A 6 9.25 -12.93 -5.37
CA ARG A 6 9.68 -11.61 -5.87
C ARG A 6 8.59 -10.79 -6.61
N SER A 7 7.33 -10.92 -6.21
CA SER A 7 6.23 -10.11 -6.76
C SER A 7 5.67 -9.07 -5.78
N PRO A 8 6.44 -8.02 -5.43
CA PRO A 8 5.94 -6.93 -4.57
C PRO A 8 4.87 -6.07 -5.28
N ASP A 9 4.91 -6.03 -6.61
CA ASP A 9 3.92 -5.41 -7.49
C ASP A 9 2.51 -6.00 -7.35
N LEU A 10 2.44 -7.29 -7.02
CA LEU A 10 1.19 -7.98 -6.70
C LEU A 10 0.77 -7.76 -5.24
N ASN A 11 1.67 -7.31 -4.37
CA ASN A 11 1.39 -7.11 -2.95
C ASN A 11 0.56 -5.84 -2.72
N LEU A 12 -0.73 -6.03 -2.48
CA LEU A 12 -1.70 -4.93 -2.31
C LEU A 12 -1.39 -4.02 -1.12
N ILE A 13 -0.71 -4.54 -0.08
CA ILE A 13 -0.38 -3.78 1.13
C ILE A 13 0.67 -2.69 0.87
N GLU A 14 1.49 -2.80 -0.18
CA GLU A 14 2.50 -1.79 -0.53
C GLU A 14 1.85 -0.43 -0.83
N ASN A 15 0.67 -0.44 -1.46
CA ASN A 15 -0.09 0.79 -1.69
C ASN A 15 -0.55 1.43 -0.38
N VAL A 16 -0.94 0.60 0.60
CA VAL A 16 -1.38 1.07 1.91
C VAL A 16 -0.20 1.68 2.66
N TRP A 17 0.98 1.04 2.63
CA TRP A 17 2.20 1.60 3.20
C TRP A 17 2.59 2.93 2.54
N LYS A 18 2.51 3.02 1.21
CA LYS A 18 2.75 4.27 0.46
C LYS A 18 1.78 5.38 0.86
N PHE A 19 0.51 5.05 1.09
CA PHE A 19 -0.48 6.00 1.59
C PHE A 19 -0.14 6.49 3.00
N LEU A 20 0.12 5.57 3.94
CA LEU A 20 0.44 5.91 5.33
C LEU A 20 1.72 6.75 5.42
N GLY A 21 2.76 6.40 4.64
CA GLY A 21 3.99 7.18 4.57
C GLY A 21 3.76 8.61 4.09
N ARG A 22 2.92 8.80 3.06
CA ARG A 22 2.53 10.13 2.56
C ARG A 22 1.74 10.92 3.60
N ARG A 23 0.79 10.27 4.27
CA ARG A 23 -0.03 10.87 5.33
C ARG A 23 0.83 11.34 6.50
N LEU A 24 1.72 10.49 6.98
CA LEU A 24 2.69 10.81 8.03
C LEU A 24 3.59 11.99 7.63
N ALA A 25 4.15 11.96 6.41
CA ALA A 25 5.01 13.03 5.91
C ALA A 25 4.28 14.38 5.76
N ALA A 26 2.96 14.35 5.56
CA ALA A 26 2.11 15.53 5.43
C ALA A 26 1.58 16.07 6.78
N ARG A 27 1.90 15.43 7.91
CA ARG A 27 1.48 15.91 9.23
C ARG A 27 2.18 17.22 9.56
N SER A 28 1.44 18.16 10.13
CA SER A 28 1.97 19.46 10.58
C SER A 28 3.01 19.29 11.70
N LEU A 29 2.79 18.30 12.58
CA LEU A 29 3.70 17.91 13.63
C LEU A 29 4.25 16.51 13.33
N PRO A 30 5.49 16.42 12.78
CA PRO A 30 6.11 15.13 12.53
C PRO A 30 6.47 14.46 13.87
N PRO A 31 6.22 13.14 14.02
CA PRO A 31 6.62 12.42 15.22
C PRO A 31 8.15 12.38 15.34
N VAL A 32 8.67 12.72 16.51
CA VAL A 32 10.13 12.73 16.79
C VAL A 32 10.56 11.57 17.70
N THR A 33 9.59 10.90 18.34
CA THR A 33 9.84 9.71 19.16
C THR A 33 9.14 8.47 18.60
N ILE A 34 9.64 7.27 18.96
CA ILE A 34 9.02 6.00 18.57
C ILE A 34 7.55 5.89 19.07
N PRO A 35 7.22 6.29 20.33
CA PRO A 35 5.83 6.29 20.79
C PRO A 35 4.92 7.22 19.98
N GLU A 36 5.37 8.43 19.64
CA GLU A 36 4.61 9.36 18.81
C GLU A 36 4.40 8.81 17.40
N LEU A 37 5.43 8.20 16.81
CA LEU A 37 5.33 7.58 15.49
C LEU A 37 4.30 6.45 15.50
N ARG A 38 4.29 5.61 16.54
CA ARG A 38 3.31 4.54 16.71
C ARG A 38 1.88 5.09 16.76
N LEU A 39 1.65 6.14 17.56
CA LEU A 39 0.34 6.75 17.69
C LEU A 39 -0.11 7.39 16.36
N ALA A 40 0.78 8.16 15.71
CA ALA A 40 0.50 8.77 14.42
C ALA A 40 0.17 7.72 13.35
N LEU A 41 0.87 6.58 13.33
CA LEU A 41 0.55 5.47 12.43
C LEU A 41 -0.83 4.88 12.69
N GLN A 42 -1.20 4.71 13.96
CA GLN A 42 -2.53 4.20 14.35
C GLN A 42 -3.65 5.17 13.95
N ASP A 43 -3.44 6.48 14.12
CA ASP A 43 -4.40 7.51 13.70
C ASP A 43 -4.60 7.48 12.17
N GLU A 44 -3.51 7.48 11.40
CA GLU A 44 -3.58 7.49 9.94
C GLU A 44 -4.12 6.16 9.39
N TRP A 45 -3.87 5.04 10.09
CA TRP A 45 -4.47 3.75 9.78
C TRP A 45 -5.98 3.76 10.02
N ALA A 46 -6.44 4.29 11.16
CA ALA A 46 -7.86 4.40 11.46
C ALA A 46 -8.59 5.36 10.51
N ALA A 47 -7.87 6.35 9.96
CA ALA A 47 -8.38 7.31 8.98
C ALA A 47 -8.31 6.83 7.52
N LEU A 48 -7.86 5.59 7.26
CA LEU A 48 -7.80 5.04 5.90
C LEU A 48 -9.19 5.06 5.25
N PRO A 49 -9.36 5.74 4.09
CA PRO A 49 -10.64 5.75 3.41
C PRO A 49 -10.99 4.33 2.91
N GLN A 50 -12.19 3.85 3.21
CA GLN A 50 -12.67 2.56 2.71
C GLN A 50 -12.61 2.49 1.18
N GLN A 51 -12.92 3.60 0.49
CA GLN A 51 -12.80 3.71 -0.96
C GLN A 51 -11.38 3.41 -1.48
N LEU A 52 -10.33 3.80 -0.74
CA LEU A 52 -8.95 3.47 -1.10
C LEU A 52 -8.72 1.96 -0.99
N VAL A 53 -9.19 1.33 0.09
CA VAL A 53 -9.10 -0.11 0.30
C VAL A 53 -9.82 -0.86 -0.82
N ASP A 54 -11.04 -0.46 -1.15
CA ASP A 54 -11.84 -1.05 -2.22
C ASP A 54 -11.14 -0.90 -3.57
N THR A 55 -10.59 0.29 -3.86
CA THR A 55 -9.83 0.55 -5.10
C THR A 55 -8.62 -0.36 -5.22
N ILE A 56 -7.88 -0.56 -4.12
CA ILE A 56 -6.72 -1.45 -4.09
C ILE A 56 -7.15 -2.90 -4.37
N ILE A 57 -8.19 -3.39 -3.70
CA ILE A 57 -8.71 -4.75 -3.89
C ILE A 57 -9.19 -4.96 -5.33
N LEU A 58 -10.00 -4.04 -5.85
CA LEU A 58 -10.53 -4.11 -7.22
C LEU A 58 -9.44 -4.01 -8.28
N SER A 59 -8.30 -3.37 -7.97
CA SER A 59 -7.16 -3.29 -8.89
C SER A 59 -6.44 -4.63 -9.12
N MET A 60 -6.64 -5.63 -8.26
CA MET A 60 -5.89 -6.89 -8.30
C MET A 60 -6.09 -7.64 -9.61
N GLY A 61 -7.32 -7.68 -10.14
CA GLY A 61 -7.60 -8.32 -11.43
C GLY A 61 -6.74 -7.73 -12.55
N ARG A 62 -6.71 -6.39 -12.65
CA ARG A 62 -5.89 -5.67 -13.63
C ARG A 62 -4.39 -5.90 -13.45
N ARG A 63 -3.90 -6.00 -12.20
CA ARG A 63 -2.49 -6.29 -11.91
C ARG A 63 -2.10 -7.68 -12.41
N CYS A 64 -2.94 -8.69 -12.13
CA CYS A 64 -2.75 -10.05 -12.64
C CYS A 64 -2.74 -10.07 -14.17
N GLU A 65 -3.69 -9.42 -14.83
CA GLU A 65 -3.76 -9.32 -16.29
C GLU A 65 -2.50 -8.65 -16.87
N THR A 66 -2.03 -7.57 -16.24
CA THR A 66 -0.82 -6.87 -16.67
C THR A 66 0.41 -7.77 -16.49
N CYS A 67 0.53 -8.48 -15.37
CA CYS A 67 1.61 -9.42 -15.09
C CYS A 67 1.63 -10.56 -16.13
N LEU A 68 0.47 -11.10 -16.48
CA LEU A 68 0.34 -12.11 -17.54
C LEU A 68 0.77 -11.55 -18.91
N ALA A 69 0.38 -10.32 -19.23
CA ALA A 69 0.74 -9.66 -20.48
C ALA A 69 2.27 -9.47 -20.64
N VAL A 70 2.98 -9.19 -19.54
CA VAL A 70 4.44 -9.11 -19.50
C VAL A 70 5.13 -10.44 -19.17
N ARG A 71 4.39 -11.56 -19.21
CA ARG A 71 4.89 -12.93 -18.97
C ARG A 71 5.58 -13.12 -17.62
N GLY A 72 5.07 -12.47 -16.59
CA GLY A 72 5.61 -12.56 -15.23
C GLY A 72 6.76 -11.59 -14.93
N ASP A 73 7.11 -10.71 -15.87
CA ASP A 73 8.06 -9.63 -15.64
C ASP A 73 7.42 -8.48 -14.80
N HIS A 74 8.24 -7.52 -14.39
CA HIS A 74 7.84 -6.41 -13.54
C HIS A 74 6.74 -5.55 -14.17
N ILE A 75 5.66 -5.29 -13.42
CA ILE A 75 4.64 -4.30 -13.77
C ILE A 75 4.87 -2.99 -13.00
N PRO A 76 4.68 -1.82 -13.65
CA PRO A 76 4.82 -0.53 -12.97
C PRO A 76 3.71 -0.32 -11.93
N TYR A 77 4.10 0.18 -10.74
CA TYR A 77 3.24 0.50 -9.59
C TYR A 77 3.55 1.88 -8.99
#